data_AF-A0A3D1QWS7-F1
#
_entry.id   AF-A0A3D1QWS7-F1
#
_cell.length_a   1.000
_cell.length_b   1.000
_cell.length_c   1.000
_cell.angle_alpha   90.00
_cell.angle_beta   90.00
_cell.angle_gamma   90.00
#
_symmetry.space_group_name_H-M   'P 1'
#
loop_
_entity.id
_entity.type
_entity.pdbx_description
1 polymer ?
#
loop_
_entity_poly.entity_id
_entity_poly.type
_entity_poly.pdbx_seq_one_letter_code
_entity_poly.pdbx_strand_id
1 'polypeptide(L)'
;MTSKRNRIVAVGLAVVVFLLGFVSGVGVGPLLMGPPRDGPNRHGPEKMLARYQRELGLSAEQSAKVGPIVEARFWAMAELFETIDPKAEEIQRKADQELRGLLNPEQQKRFDEMTERFRERRAQKRQRLEQARQAELER
;
A
#
# COMPACT_ATOMS: atom_id res chain seq x y z
N MET A 1 -43.55 14.01 31.71
CA MET A 1 -44.08 13.32 30.50
C MET A 1 -43.99 14.27 29.32
N THR A 2 -42.99 14.09 28.44
CA THR A 2 -42.84 14.96 27.26
C THR A 2 -43.96 14.68 26.25
N SER A 3 -44.72 15.72 25.90
CA SER A 3 -45.83 15.66 24.94
C SER A 3 -45.39 15.00 23.64
N LYS A 4 -46.23 14.11 23.06
CA LYS A 4 -45.96 13.41 21.79
C LYS A 4 -45.50 14.35 20.69
N ARG A 5 -45.99 15.60 20.69
CA ARG A 5 -45.64 16.67 19.74
C ARG A 5 -44.17 17.08 19.84
N ASN A 6 -43.64 17.21 21.05
CA ASN A 6 -42.25 17.64 21.27
C ASN A 6 -41.26 16.53 20.91
N ARG A 7 -41.66 15.26 21.06
CA ARG A 7 -40.87 14.11 20.59
C ARG A 7 -40.80 14.06 19.06
N ILE A 8 -41.91 14.33 18.37
CA ILE A 8 -41.93 14.38 16.90
C ILE A 8 -41.03 15.53 16.39
N VAL A 9 -41.09 16.71 17.02
CA VAL A 9 -40.22 17.84 16.66
C VAL A 9 -38.74 17.52 16.90
N ALA A 10 -38.40 16.91 18.03
CA ALA A 10 -37.02 16.54 18.34
C ALA A 10 -36.46 15.47 17.40
N VAL A 11 -37.26 14.46 17.05
CA VAL A 11 -36.87 13.43 16.06
C VAL A 11 -36.71 14.02 14.67
N GLY A 12 -37.61 14.92 14.26
CA GLY A 12 -37.49 15.64 12.98
C GLY A 12 -36.19 16.45 12.89
N LEU A 13 -35.84 17.19 13.96
CA LEU A 13 -34.60 17.96 14.03
C LEU A 13 -33.34 17.06 13.98
N ALA A 14 -33.36 15.92 14.68
CA ALA A 14 -32.25 14.97 14.67
C ALA A 14 -32.04 14.35 13.27
N VAL A 15 -33.11 14.02 12.56
CA VAL A 15 -33.05 13.49 11.19
C VAL A 15 -32.51 14.54 10.22
N VAL A 16 -32.92 15.80 10.36
CA VAL A 16 -32.40 16.90 9.51
C VAL A 16 -30.90 17.12 9.74
N VAL A 17 -30.43 17.15 11.00
CA VAL A 17 -29.00 17.28 11.31
C VAL A 17 -28.21 16.07 10.80
N PHE A 18 -28.76 14.86 10.93
CA PHE A 18 -28.13 13.64 10.40
C PHE A 18 -28.04 13.64 8.87
N LEU A 19 -29.10 14.07 8.17
CA LEU A 19 -29.10 14.19 6.71
C LEU A 19 -28.13 15.29 6.23
N LEU A 20 -28.04 16.42 6.93
CA LEU A 20 -27.06 17.46 6.65
C LEU A 20 -25.62 16.96 6.86
N GLY A 21 -25.37 16.20 7.93
CA GLY A 21 -24.10 15.54 8.19
C GLY A 21 -23.74 14.47 7.14
N PHE A 22 -24.73 13.68 6.70
CA PHE A 22 -24.58 12.66 5.67
C PHE A 22 -24.26 13.25 4.29
N VAL A 23 -24.89 14.37 3.93
CA VAL A 23 -24.59 15.10 2.69
C VAL A 23 -23.17 15.66 2.73
N SER A 24 -22.68 16.14 3.87
CA SER A 24 -21.28 16.59 4.01
C SER A 24 -20.25 15.44 4.00
N GLY A 25 -20.60 14.26 4.53
CA GLY A 25 -19.70 13.11 4.60
C GLY A 25 -19.64 12.25 3.34
N VAL A 26 -20.74 12.13 2.60
CA VAL A 26 -20.87 11.23 1.44
C VAL A 26 -20.85 12.00 0.10
N GLY A 27 -21.26 13.28 0.08
CA GLY A 27 -21.41 14.05 -1.17
C GLY A 27 -20.12 14.71 -1.68
N VAL A 28 -19.23 15.14 -0.77
CA VAL A 28 -18.07 15.97 -1.15
C VAL A 28 -16.80 15.14 -1.36
N GLY A 29 -16.62 14.07 -0.59
CA GLY A 29 -15.44 13.20 -0.67
C GLY A 29 -15.22 12.60 -2.07
N PRO A 30 -16.20 11.91 -2.68
CA PRO A 30 -16.04 11.29 -3.99
C PRO A 30 -15.98 12.29 -5.16
N LEU A 31 -16.62 13.46 -5.02
CA LEU A 31 -16.69 14.46 -6.09
C LEU A 31 -15.41 15.32 -6.18
N LEU A 32 -14.70 15.52 -5.07
CA LEU A 32 -13.40 16.21 -5.04
C LEU A 32 -12.20 15.24 -5.10
N MET A 33 -12.30 14.02 -4.57
CA MET A 33 -11.18 13.06 -4.57
C MET A 33 -11.17 12.08 -5.75
N GLY A 34 -12.18 12.12 -6.62
CA GLY A 34 -12.31 11.20 -7.76
C GLY A 34 -12.44 9.73 -7.32
N PRO A 35 -12.69 8.80 -8.25
CA PRO A 35 -12.57 7.39 -7.95
C PRO A 35 -11.13 7.11 -7.46
N PRO A 36 -10.92 6.22 -6.46
CA PRO A 36 -9.58 5.74 -6.17
C PRO A 36 -8.99 5.21 -7.48
N ARG A 37 -8.01 5.96 -8.01
CA ARG A 37 -7.17 5.49 -9.10
C ARG A 37 -6.23 4.46 -8.51
N ASP A 38 -6.76 3.30 -8.13
CA ASP A 38 -6.00 2.07 -8.02
C ASP A 38 -5.64 1.63 -9.45
N GLY A 39 -4.77 2.42 -10.08
CA GLY A 39 -4.07 1.99 -11.26
C GLY A 39 -3.20 0.78 -10.92
N PRO A 40 -3.02 -0.16 -11.85
CA PRO A 40 -2.01 -1.20 -11.67
C PRO A 40 -0.66 -0.49 -11.48
N ASN A 41 0.20 -0.97 -10.58
CA ASN A 41 1.61 -0.54 -10.45
C ASN A 41 2.00 0.71 -9.63
N ARG A 42 1.28 1.15 -8.60
CA ARG A 42 1.94 2.02 -7.61
C ARG A 42 2.77 1.18 -6.63
N HIS A 43 4.05 0.96 -6.89
CA HIS A 43 5.05 0.68 -5.84
C HIS A 43 5.81 1.99 -5.61
N GLY A 44 5.90 2.46 -4.38
CA GLY A 44 6.50 3.77 -4.10
C GLY A 44 5.93 4.43 -2.85
N PRO A 45 6.52 5.57 -2.45
CA PRO A 45 6.11 6.30 -1.27
C PRO A 45 4.66 6.82 -1.34
N GLU A 46 4.14 7.09 -2.54
CA GLU A 46 2.76 7.56 -2.73
C GLU A 46 1.73 6.49 -2.38
N LYS A 47 2.00 5.21 -2.64
CA LYS A 47 1.10 4.13 -2.21
C LYS A 47 1.10 3.99 -0.69
N MET A 48 2.25 4.21 -0.04
CA MET A 48 2.33 4.20 1.41
C MET A 48 1.54 5.37 2.01
N LEU A 49 1.69 6.57 1.45
CA LEU A 49 0.92 7.74 1.86
C LEU A 49 -0.58 7.54 1.64
N ALA A 50 -0.99 7.02 0.48
CA ALA A 50 -2.39 6.72 0.17
C ALA A 50 -3.00 5.70 1.13
N ARG A 51 -2.21 4.70 1.56
CA ARG A 51 -2.63 3.76 2.59
C ARG A 51 -2.85 4.47 3.93
N TYR A 52 -1.93 5.34 4.35
CA TYR A 52 -2.06 6.09 5.60
C TYR A 52 -3.24 7.05 5.57
N GLN A 53 -3.49 7.72 4.44
CA GLN A 53 -4.69 8.53 4.24
C GLN A 53 -5.96 7.72 4.45
N ARG A 54 -6.07 6.54 3.82
CA ARG A 54 -7.26 5.69 3.91
C ARG A 54 -7.45 5.09 5.30
N GLU A 55 -6.38 4.58 5.92
CA GLU A 55 -6.47 3.83 7.17
C GLU A 55 -6.51 4.73 8.41
N LEU A 56 -5.91 5.92 8.34
CA LEU A 56 -5.84 6.86 9.47
C LEU A 56 -6.74 8.09 9.29
N GLY A 57 -7.36 8.26 8.12
CA GLY A 57 -8.21 9.41 7.81
C GLY A 57 -7.44 10.73 7.77
N LEU A 58 -6.22 10.74 7.21
CA LEU A 58 -5.37 11.94 7.20
C LEU A 58 -6.01 13.07 6.41
N SER A 59 -6.04 14.27 7.00
CA SER A 59 -6.42 15.50 6.30
C SER A 59 -5.41 15.88 5.21
N ALA A 60 -5.75 16.85 4.36
CA ALA A 60 -4.83 17.37 3.35
C ALA A 60 -3.56 17.98 3.99
N GLU A 61 -3.72 18.74 5.09
CA GLU A 61 -2.60 19.34 5.81
C GLU A 61 -1.71 18.28 6.46
N GLN A 62 -2.32 17.25 7.07
CA GLN A 62 -1.57 16.13 7.64
C GLN A 62 -0.83 15.35 6.56
N SER A 63 -1.47 15.11 5.42
CA SER A 63 -0.86 14.43 4.28
C SER A 63 0.34 15.20 3.73
N ALA A 64 0.27 16.53 3.64
CA ALA A 64 1.37 17.37 3.20
C ALA A 64 2.58 17.28 4.16
N LYS A 65 2.34 17.14 5.47
CA LYS A 65 3.41 16.96 6.48
C LYS A 65 3.96 15.54 6.50
N VAL A 66 3.12 14.52 6.29
CA VAL A 66 3.50 13.10 6.36
C VAL A 66 4.18 12.61 5.07
N GLY A 67 3.82 13.19 3.92
CA GLY A 67 4.37 12.80 2.61
C GLY A 67 5.89 12.70 2.57
N PRO A 68 6.63 13.79 2.90
CA PRO A 68 8.09 13.77 2.90
C PRO A 68 8.70 12.75 3.87
N ILE A 69 8.04 12.49 5.00
CA ILE A 69 8.50 11.48 5.99
C ILE A 69 8.39 10.07 5.41
N VAL A 70 7.27 9.78 4.75
CA VAL A 70 7.02 8.48 4.11
C VAL A 70 7.98 8.26 2.94
N GLU A 71 8.24 9.30 2.16
CA GLU A 71 9.19 9.29 1.05
C GLU A 71 10.63 9.02 1.51
N ALA A 72 11.14 9.81 2.44
CA ALA A 72 12.48 9.60 3.00
C ALA A 72 12.62 8.19 3.60
N ARG A 73 11.61 7.72 4.34
CA ARG A 73 11.61 6.36 4.89
C ARG A 73 11.63 5.29 3.80
N PHE A 74 10.85 5.46 2.73
CA PHE A 74 10.77 4.49 1.65
C PHE A 74 12.16 4.31 1.00
N TRP A 75 12.83 5.41 0.67
CA TRP A 75 14.14 5.36 0.03
C TRP A 75 15.26 4.86 0.95
N ALA A 76 15.27 5.25 2.22
CA ALA A 76 16.22 4.71 3.19
C ALA A 76 16.08 3.18 3.32
N MET A 77 14.86 2.66 3.31
CA MET A 77 14.63 1.21 3.32
C MET A 77 15.06 0.55 2.00
N ALA A 78 14.78 1.19 0.87
CA ALA A 78 15.17 0.67 -0.44
C ALA A 78 16.71 0.52 -0.56
N GLU A 79 17.45 1.56 -0.16
CA GLU A 79 18.91 1.56 -0.12
C GLU A 79 19.45 0.48 0.83
N LEU A 80 18.88 0.37 2.04
CA LEU A 80 19.25 -0.68 2.98
C LEU A 80 19.09 -2.07 2.36
N PHE A 81 17.97 -2.33 1.68
CA PHE A 81 17.75 -3.62 1.04
C PHE A 81 18.70 -3.89 -0.13
N GLU A 82 19.09 -2.89 -0.91
CA GLU A 82 20.10 -3.06 -1.97
C GLU A 82 21.44 -3.58 -1.42
N THR A 83 21.81 -3.18 -0.21
CA THR A 83 23.04 -3.66 0.44
C THR A 83 22.92 -5.07 1.02
N ILE A 84 21.73 -5.46 1.49
CA ILE A 84 21.48 -6.75 2.15
C ILE A 84 21.12 -7.85 1.15
N ASP A 85 20.40 -7.50 0.08
CA ASP A 85 19.87 -8.44 -0.91
C ASP A 85 20.93 -9.39 -1.50
N PRO A 86 22.15 -8.94 -1.87
CA PRO A 86 23.18 -9.85 -2.39
C PRO A 86 23.59 -10.94 -1.40
N LYS A 87 23.71 -10.59 -0.11
CA LYS A 87 24.05 -11.56 0.95
C LYS A 87 22.91 -12.54 1.17
N ALA A 88 21.67 -12.06 1.15
CA ALA A 88 20.49 -12.91 1.24
C ALA A 88 20.40 -13.88 0.05
N GLU A 89 20.71 -13.42 -1.18
CA GLU A 89 20.76 -14.27 -2.38
C GLU A 89 21.84 -15.35 -2.26
N GLU A 90 23.00 -15.03 -1.71
CA GLU A 90 24.05 -16.01 -1.50
C GLU A 90 23.62 -17.10 -0.52
N ILE A 91 23.01 -16.73 0.61
CA ILE A 91 22.48 -17.67 1.61
C ILE A 91 21.42 -18.57 0.98
N GLN A 92 20.45 -17.97 0.28
CA GLN A 92 19.38 -18.73 -0.40
C GLN A 92 19.97 -19.71 -1.42
N ARG A 93 20.93 -19.27 -2.25
CA ARG A 93 21.56 -20.12 -3.26
C ARG A 93 22.29 -21.32 -2.64
N LYS A 94 22.98 -21.13 -1.52
CA LYS A 94 23.65 -22.23 -0.81
C LYS A 94 22.63 -23.25 -0.28
N ALA A 95 21.58 -22.76 0.39
CA ALA A 95 20.51 -23.61 0.89
C ALA A 95 19.79 -24.38 -0.24
N ASP A 96 19.52 -23.71 -1.37
CA ASP A 96 18.89 -24.33 -2.54
C ASP A 96 19.73 -25.47 -3.12
N GLN A 97 21.06 -25.34 -3.14
CA GLN A 97 21.98 -26.38 -3.62
C GLN A 97 21.99 -27.59 -2.68
N GLU A 98 22.07 -27.35 -1.37
CA GLU A 98 22.03 -28.41 -0.36
C GLU A 98 20.69 -29.17 -0.41
N LEU A 99 19.57 -28.44 -0.46
CA LEU A 99 18.24 -29.03 -0.58
C LEU A 99 18.12 -29.87 -1.86
N ARG A 100 18.57 -29.34 -3.00
CA ARG A 100 18.49 -30.05 -4.29
C ARG A 100 19.19 -31.42 -4.24
N GLY A 101 20.30 -31.53 -3.52
CA GLY A 101 21.03 -32.80 -3.34
C GLY A 101 20.25 -33.89 -2.59
N LEU A 102 19.21 -33.51 -1.84
CA LEU A 102 18.36 -34.43 -1.07
C LEU A 102 17.07 -34.83 -1.82
N LEU A 103 16.79 -34.19 -2.96
CA LEU A 103 15.54 -34.38 -3.69
C LEU A 103 15.70 -35.43 -4.80
N ASN A 104 14.65 -36.23 -5.00
CA ASN A 104 14.55 -37.10 -6.16
C ASN A 104 14.30 -36.28 -7.46
N PRO A 105 14.46 -36.86 -8.66
CA PRO A 105 14.35 -36.11 -9.91
C PRO A 105 13.02 -35.38 -10.12
N GLU A 106 11.89 -35.96 -9.70
CA GLU A 106 10.58 -35.33 -9.84
C GLU A 106 10.45 -34.13 -8.88
N GLN A 107 10.92 -34.27 -7.65
CA GLN A 107 10.95 -33.20 -6.66
C GLN A 107 11.87 -32.05 -7.08
N GLN A 108 13.03 -32.35 -7.69
CA GLN A 108 13.93 -31.33 -8.21
C GLN A 108 13.24 -30.47 -9.27
N LYS A 109 12.48 -31.07 -10.19
CA LYS A 109 11.72 -30.31 -11.20
C LYS A 109 10.73 -29.34 -10.56
N ARG A 110 9.95 -29.80 -9.56
CA ARG A 110 9.00 -28.94 -8.84
C ARG A 110 9.71 -27.84 -8.05
N PHE A 111 10.86 -28.15 -7.47
CA PHE A 111 11.69 -27.20 -6.74
C PHE A 111 12.25 -26.10 -7.67
N ASP A 112 12.69 -26.46 -8.87
CA ASP A 112 13.16 -25.52 -9.89
C ASP A 112 12.05 -24.57 -10.34
N GLU A 113 10.85 -25.09 -10.61
CA GLU A 113 9.69 -24.25 -10.94
C GLU A 113 9.32 -23.29 -9.80
N MET A 114 9.42 -23.75 -8.55
CA MET A 114 9.17 -22.93 -7.38
C MET A 114 10.21 -21.81 -7.23
N THR A 115 11.50 -22.14 -7.33
CA THR A 115 12.59 -21.17 -7.18
C THR A 115 12.59 -20.15 -8.32
N GLU A 116 12.27 -20.55 -9.55
CA GLU A 116 12.18 -19.64 -10.69
C GLU A 116 11.05 -18.62 -10.51
N ARG A 117 9.86 -19.05 -10.07
CA ARG A 117 8.76 -18.12 -9.73
C ARG A 117 9.14 -17.10 -8.65
N PHE A 118 10.01 -17.46 -7.72
CA PHE A 118 10.51 -16.52 -6.71
C PHE A 118 11.51 -15.53 -7.31
N ARG A 119 12.42 -15.99 -8.18
CA ARG A 119 13.38 -15.14 -8.90
C ARG A 119 12.68 -14.14 -9.81
N GLU A 120 11.68 -14.56 -10.57
CA GLU A 120 10.88 -13.69 -11.44
C GLU A 120 10.19 -12.58 -10.63
N ARG A 121 9.53 -12.93 -9.51
CA ARG A 121 8.88 -11.94 -8.64
C ARG A 121 9.88 -10.94 -8.05
N ARG A 122 11.07 -11.41 -7.67
CA ARG A 122 12.17 -10.55 -7.17
C ARG A 122 12.67 -9.61 -8.26
N ALA A 123 12.91 -10.12 -9.47
CA ALA A 123 13.33 -9.33 -10.62
C ALA A 123 12.29 -8.25 -10.98
N GLN A 124 11.01 -8.60 -11.03
CA GLN A 124 9.93 -7.64 -11.24
C GLN A 124 9.88 -6.55 -10.16
N LYS A 125 10.12 -6.91 -8.89
CA LYS A 125 10.18 -5.93 -7.79
C LYS A 125 11.35 -4.96 -7.96
N ARG A 126 12.54 -5.46 -8.35
CA ARG A 126 13.72 -4.62 -8.63
C ARG A 126 13.47 -3.66 -9.78
N GLN A 127 12.97 -4.16 -10.91
CA GLN A 127 12.61 -3.32 -12.07
C GLN A 127 11.62 -2.21 -11.70
N ARG A 128 10.62 -2.51 -10.86
CA ARG A 128 9.66 -1.49 -10.39
C ARG A 128 10.31 -0.44 -9.49
N LEU A 129 11.25 -0.84 -8.63
CA LEU A 129 11.99 0.10 -7.79
C LEU A 129 12.89 1.02 -8.64
N GLU A 130 13.57 0.46 -9.63
CA GLU A 130 14.39 1.21 -10.58
C GLU A 130 13.56 2.22 -11.37
N GLN A 131 12.40 1.80 -11.88
CA GLN A 131 11.44 2.70 -12.54
C GLN A 131 10.96 3.81 -11.61
N ALA A 132 10.65 3.50 -10.35
CA ALA A 132 10.26 4.50 -9.36
C ALA A 132 11.38 5.51 -9.08
N ARG A 133 12.64 5.04 -9.02
CA ARG A 133 13.82 5.89 -8.79
C ARG A 133 14.09 6.78 -10.00
N GLN A 134 13.97 6.26 -11.21
CA GLN A 134 14.09 7.06 -12.43
C GLN A 134 13.02 8.16 -12.47
N ALA A 135 11.77 7.80 -12.20
CA ALA A 135 10.67 8.76 -12.16
C ALA A 135 10.84 9.83 -11.06
N GLU A 136 11.52 9.51 -9.96
CA GLU A 136 11.87 10.49 -8.92
C GLU A 136 12.97 11.46 -9.39
N LEU A 137 14.02 10.94 -10.04
CA LEU A 137 15.12 11.78 -10.56
C LEU A 137 14.67 12.75 -11.67
N GLU A 138 13.57 12.43 -12.36
CA GLU A 138 12.97 13.26 -13.42
C GLU A 138 11.96 14.30 -12.91
N ARG A 139 11.62 14.30 -11.61
CA ARG A 139 10.71 15.28 -10.97
C ARG A 139 11.44 16.56 -10.55
#